data_AF-A0A914P602-F1
#
_entry.id   AF-A0A914P602-F1
#
_cell.length_a   1.000
_cell.length_b   1.000
_cell.length_c   1.000
_cell.angle_alpha   90.00
_cell.angle_beta   90.00
_cell.angle_gamma   90.00
#
_symmetry.space_group_name_H-M   'P 1'
#
loop_
_entity.id
_entity.type
_entity.pdbx_description
1 polymer ?
#
loop_
_entity_poly.entity_id
_entity_poly.type
_entity_poly.pdbx_seq_one_letter_code
_entity_poly.pdbx_strand_id
1 'polypeptide(L)'
;MCSQIAHGMTFLEERKLVHRDLAARNILVGDKISGIPEVKVADFGLARIMEEEVYEAAMGAKFPIKWTAIEAATYGNFSVKSDVWS
;
A
#
# COMPACT_ATOMS: atom_id res chain seq x y z
N MET A 1 3.86 15.79 2.74
CA MET A 1 4.21 14.35 2.77
C MET A 1 2.96 13.49 2.51
N CYS A 2 1.94 13.51 3.37
CA CYS A 2 0.73 12.67 3.17
C CYS A 2 0.06 12.85 1.81
N SER A 3 -0.08 14.09 1.31
CA SER A 3 -0.65 14.33 -0.03
C SER A 3 0.15 13.68 -1.15
N GLN A 4 1.49 13.65 -1.08
CA GLN A 4 2.32 12.99 -2.10
C GLN A 4 2.16 11.45 -2.03
N ILE A 5 2.10 10.88 -0.81
CA ILE A 5 1.84 9.46 -0.60
C ILE A 5 0.46 9.08 -1.16
N ALA A 6 -0.58 9.84 -0.81
CA ALA A 6 -1.94 9.62 -1.27
C ALA A 6 -2.04 9.69 -2.81
N HIS A 7 -1.41 10.68 -3.45
CA HIS A 7 -1.34 10.71 -4.92
C HIS A 7 -0.64 9.48 -5.51
N GLY A 8 0.45 9.01 -4.88
CA GLY A 8 1.10 7.76 -5.25
C GLY A 8 0.16 6.57 -5.15
N MET A 9 -0.61 6.47 -4.07
CA MET A 9 -1.57 5.39 -3.86
C MET A 9 -2.78 5.46 -4.81
N THR A 10 -3.27 6.66 -5.16
CA THR A 10 -4.30 6.83 -6.20
C THR A 10 -3.81 6.31 -7.56
N PHE A 11 -2.55 6.56 -7.90
CA PHE A 11 -1.96 6.02 -9.14
C PHE A 11 -1.92 4.48 -9.17
N LEU A 12 -1.73 3.84 -8.00
CA LEU A 12 -1.81 2.37 -7.86
C LEU A 12 -3.25 1.86 -7.97
N GLU A 13 -4.22 2.55 -7.34
CA GLU A 13 -5.65 2.26 -7.43
C GLU A 13 -6.14 2.24 -8.89
N GLU A 14 -5.76 3.25 -9.69
CA GLU A 14 -6.08 3.33 -11.12
C GLU A 14 -5.57 2.12 -11.94
N ARG A 15 -4.52 1.45 -11.45
CA ARG A 15 -3.91 0.27 -12.06
C ARG A 15 -4.39 -1.04 -11.45
N LYS A 16 -5.39 -0.98 -10.56
CA LYS A 16 -5.85 -2.13 -9.77
C LYS A 16 -4.70 -2.83 -9.06
N LEU A 17 -3.73 -2.06 -8.56
CA LEU A 17 -2.58 -2.59 -7.83
C LEU A 17 -2.77 -2.31 -6.34
N VAL A 18 -2.71 -3.38 -5.54
CA VAL A 18 -2.64 -3.29 -4.07
C VAL A 18 -1.21 -3.42 -3.60
N HIS A 19 -0.80 -2.55 -2.68
CA HIS A 19 0.54 -2.51 -2.10
C HIS A 19 0.72 -3.58 -1.02
N ARG A 20 -0.27 -3.75 -0.14
CA ARG A 20 -0.31 -4.77 0.93
C ARG A 20 0.76 -4.63 2.03
N ASP A 21 1.56 -3.56 1.97
CA ASP A 21 2.60 -3.23 2.95
C ASP A 21 2.87 -1.72 2.98
N LEU A 22 1.82 -0.89 2.87
CA LEU A 22 1.99 0.55 2.99
C LEU A 22 2.30 0.88 4.46
N ALA A 23 3.46 1.45 4.72
CA ALA A 23 3.89 1.89 6.04
C ALA A 23 4.99 2.94 5.92
N ALA A 24 5.23 3.72 6.98
CA ALA A 24 6.25 4.76 6.99
C ALA A 24 7.67 4.23 6.62
N ARG A 25 8.00 2.98 7.00
CA ARG A 25 9.27 2.32 6.62
C ARG A 25 9.45 2.14 5.11
N ASN A 26 8.33 2.09 4.37
CA ASN A 26 8.27 1.87 2.94
C ASN A 26 8.01 3.19 2.19
N ILE A 27 8.21 4.34 2.86
CA ILE A 27 8.21 5.66 2.24
C ILE A 27 9.65 6.16 2.17
N LEU A 28 10.15 6.36 0.94
CA LEU A 28 11.45 6.96 0.71
C LEU A 28 11.34 8.48 0.74
N VAL A 29 12.33 9.13 1.36
CA VAL A 29 12.42 10.59 1.44
C VAL A 29 13.65 11.02 0.66
N GLY A 30 13.43 11.85 -0.36
CA GLY A 30 14.48 12.43 -1.20
C GLY A 30 14.82 13.87 -0.81
N ASP A 31 15.48 14.57 -1.74
CA ASP A 31 15.86 15.96 -1.56
C ASP A 31 14.65 16.90 -1.47
N LYS A 32 14.90 18.10 -0.93
CA LYS A 32 13.87 19.13 -0.81
C LYS A 32 13.78 19.95 -2.09
N ILE A 33 12.59 20.00 -2.68
CA ILE A 33 12.24 20.89 -3.78
C ILE A 33 11.39 22.02 -3.22
N SER A 34 11.83 23.27 -3.37
CA SER A 34 11.12 24.45 -2.84
C SER A 34 10.82 24.36 -1.33
N GLY A 35 11.75 23.78 -0.56
CA GLY A 35 11.62 23.62 0.89
C GLY A 35 10.79 22.43 1.36
N ILE A 36 10.18 21.66 0.46
CA ILE A 36 9.36 20.48 0.78
C ILE A 36 10.11 19.21 0.37
N PRO A 37 10.25 18.19 1.24
CA PRO A 37 10.87 16.93 0.85
C PRO A 37 10.01 16.20 -0.18
N GLU A 38 10.65 15.67 -1.22
CA GLU A 38 10.03 14.72 -2.12
C GLU A 38 9.89 13.37 -1.42
N VAL A 39 8.70 12.76 -1.48
CA VAL A 39 8.46 11.42 -0.91
C VAL A 39 7.87 10.48 -1.94
N LYS A 40 8.28 9.23 -1.91
CA LYS A 40 7.82 8.19 -2.83
C LYS A 40 7.46 6.91 -2.07
N VAL A 41 6.37 6.28 -2.49
CA VAL A 41 5.97 4.95 -2.03
C VAL A 41 6.94 3.92 -2.63
N ALA A 42 7.41 2.98 -1.82
CA ALA A 42 8.42 1.99 -2.19
C ALA A 42 8.12 0.61 -1.60
N ASP A 43 8.96 -0.36 -1.95
CA ASP A 43 8.83 -1.77 -1.58
C ASP A 43 7.51 -2.44 -2.03
N PHE A 44 7.48 -2.78 -3.31
CA PHE A 44 6.37 -3.50 -3.93
C PHE A 44 6.53 -5.03 -3.84
N GLY A 45 7.35 -5.56 -2.92
CA GLY A 45 7.60 -7.01 -2.83
C GLY A 45 6.34 -7.84 -2.55
N LEU A 46 5.40 -7.28 -1.80
CA LEU A 46 4.10 -7.88 -1.52
C LEU A 46 2.99 -7.42 -2.46
N ALA A 47 3.25 -6.43 -3.32
CA ALA A 47 2.24 -5.83 -4.18
C ALA A 47 1.65 -6.83 -5.19
N ARG A 48 0.37 -6.70 -5.51
CA ARG A 48 -0.32 -7.58 -6.48
C ARG A 48 -1.26 -6.77 -7.36
N ILE A 49 -1.28 -7.11 -8.64
CA ILE A 49 -2.30 -6.64 -9.58
C ILE A 49 -3.55 -7.49 -9.35
N MET A 50 -4.69 -6.83 -9.31
CA MET A 50 -5.98 -7.45 -9.05
C MET A 50 -6.75 -7.58 -10.38
N GLU A 51 -7.24 -8.78 -10.66
CA GLU A 51 -8.18 -9.01 -11.76
C GLU A 51 -9.60 -8.58 -11.35
N GLU A 52 -9.93 -8.82 -10.07
CA GLU A 52 -11.21 -8.47 -9.42
C GLU A 52 -11.06 -7.33 -8.39
N GLU A 53 -12.12 -7.00 -7.65
CA GLU A 53 -12.10 -5.97 -6.60
C GLU A 53 -11.42 -6.40 -5.30
N VAL A 54 -11.22 -7.72 -5.12
CA VAL A 54 -10.55 -8.31 -3.96
C VAL A 54 -9.49 -9.30 -4.43
N TYR A 55 -8.33 -9.27 -3.79
CA TYR A 55 -7.25 -10.23 -3.95
C TYR A 55 -7.18 -11.12 -2.72
N GLU A 56 -7.36 -12.43 -2.92
CA GLU A 56 -7.26 -13.42 -1.85
C GLU A 56 -5.82 -13.92 -1.73
N ALA A 57 -5.20 -13.70 -0.57
CA ALA A 57 -3.88 -14.20 -0.29
C ALA A 57 -3.90 -15.70 0.06
N ALA A 58 -2.85 -16.42 -0.33
CA ALA A 58 -2.66 -17.81 0.07
C ALA A 58 -2.57 -17.95 1.60
N MET A 59 -3.13 -19.05 2.13
CA MET A 59 -3.04 -19.38 3.55
C MET A 59 -1.58 -19.41 4.04
N GLY A 60 -1.35 -18.83 5.22
CA GLY A 60 -0.03 -18.80 5.87
C GLY A 60 0.91 -17.67 5.42
N ALA A 61 0.46 -16.78 4.54
CA ALA A 61 1.22 -15.56 4.23
C ALA A 61 1.36 -14.65 5.46
N LYS A 62 2.54 -14.07 5.64
CA LYS A 62 2.84 -13.16 6.77
C LYS A 62 2.71 -11.71 6.32
N PHE A 63 2.06 -10.89 7.15
CA PHE A 63 1.76 -9.49 6.87
C PHE A 63 2.10 -8.59 8.06
N PRO A 64 2.33 -7.29 7.83
CA PRO A 64 2.57 -6.31 8.87
C PRO A 64 1.29 -6.02 9.67
N ILE A 65 0.94 -6.87 10.64
CA ILE A 65 -0.38 -6.88 11.31
C ILE A 65 -0.90 -5.51 11.80
N LYS A 66 0.00 -4.61 12.25
CA LYS A 66 -0.38 -3.27 12.74
C LYS A 66 -0.86 -2.31 11.63
N TRP A 67 -0.53 -2.61 10.38
CA TRP A 67 -0.93 -1.86 9.18
C TRP A 67 -1.89 -2.66 8.30
N THR A 68 -2.27 -3.87 8.69
CA THR A 68 -3.17 -4.71 7.88
C THR A 68 -4.61 -4.46 8.29
N ALA A 69 -5.48 -4.12 7.33
CA ALA A 69 -6.91 -4.00 7.56
C ALA A 69 -7.51 -5.30 8.10
N ILE A 70 -8.62 -5.22 8.85
CA ILE A 70 -9.16 -6.38 9.57
C ILE A 70 -9.60 -7.50 8.63
N GLU A 71 -10.18 -7.15 7.48
CA GLU A 71 -10.59 -8.11 6.45
C GLU A 71 -9.39 -8.81 5.81
N ALA A 72 -8.29 -8.08 5.61
CA ALA A 72 -7.04 -8.63 5.09
C ALA A 72 -6.33 -9.52 6.13
N ALA A 73 -6.37 -9.14 7.41
CA ALA A 73 -5.75 -9.88 8.50
C ALA A 73 -6.50 -11.18 8.85
N THR A 74 -7.84 -11.14 8.76
CA THR A 74 -8.70 -12.25 9.18
C THR A 74 -8.94 -13.24 8.03
N TYR A 75 -9.17 -12.72 6.82
CA TYR A 75 -9.60 -13.52 5.68
C TYR A 75 -8.55 -13.58 4.56
N GLY A 76 -7.47 -12.81 4.65
CA GLY A 76 -6.52 -12.68 3.54
C GLY A 76 -7.06 -11.87 2.36
N ASN A 77 -8.16 -11.12 2.56
CA ASN A 77 -8.83 -10.36 1.52
C ASN A 77 -8.24 -8.95 1.42
N PHE A 78 -7.43 -8.73 0.39
CA PHE A 78 -6.82 -7.42 0.12
C PHE A 78 -7.62 -6.68 -0.94
N SER A 79 -7.79 -5.38 -0.74
CA SER A 79 -8.37 -4.47 -1.71
C SER A 79 -7.67 -3.14 -1.63
N VAL A 80 -7.98 -2.22 -2.56
CA VAL A 80 -7.50 -0.84 -2.44
C VAL A 80 -7.94 -0.21 -1.10
N LYS A 81 -9.11 -0.61 -0.56
CA LYS A 81 -9.56 -0.11 0.75
C LYS A 81 -8.74 -0.65 1.91
N SER A 82 -8.15 -1.83 1.78
CA SER A 82 -7.18 -2.33 2.76
C SER A 82 -5.87 -1.54 2.77
N ASP A 83 -5.45 -0.99 1.62
CA ASP A 83 -4.32 -0.05 1.56
C ASP A 83 -4.68 1.34 2.12
N VAL A 84 -5.95 1.75 2.05
CA VAL A 84 -6.43 3.01 2.67
C VAL A 84 -6.44 2.93 4.20
N TRP A 85 -6.65 1.75 4.77
CA TRP A 85 -6.53 1.52 6.22
C TRP A 85 -5.10 1.75 6.73
N SER A 86 -4.11 1.39 5.89
CA SER A 86 -2.68 1.40 6.23
C SER A 86 -2.13 2.81 6.40
#